data_AF-A0A4U0P6X0-F1
#
_entry.id   AF-A0A4U0P6X0-F1
#
_cell.length_a   1.000
_cell.length_b   1.000
_cell.length_c   1.000
_cell.angle_alpha   90.00
_cell.angle_beta   90.00
_cell.angle_gamma   90.00
#
_symmetry.space_group_name_H-M   'P 1'
#
loop_
_entity.id
_entity.type
_entity.pdbx_description
1 polymer ?
#
loop_
_entity_poly.entity_id
_entity_poly.type
_entity_poly.pdbx_seq_one_letter_code
_entity_poly.pdbx_strand_id
1 'polypeptide(L)'
;MAEQKDLNIAILIDADNVSYTKIEGILNEVKRYGIPTIKRIYGDWTSSYVVGWKESLLIHAITPIQQYSYTQGKNSTDSALIIDAMDILHSDRVDGFCIVSSDSDFTRLATRLRESGKLVLGVGERKTPKPFIASCDKFIYVEILDKSKVEDRLENTINTKETIQKQSPLKKTEPVIDKETLSLLKDTVNDTADESGWAFLAEVGGLILKRKPDFDPRNYGFMKLSQLFKSLKSDFEIEEKNTEKSKIKHIYIKSITHKSTRLSDTTPTQKAPHGIIPSAGNKITADDVRKNQIRITKDVKPFFPSSNQKIKVLIRNEFECTFSHRGERPHVLRLGKEAANELGLAEGITLAFTRIDDRYYKIEKVS
;
A
#
# COMPACT_ATOMS: atom_id res chain seq x y z
N MET A 1 8.05 27.48 24.25
CA MET A 1 7.20 26.47 23.58
C MET A 1 6.25 27.25 22.69
N ALA A 2 6.30 27.06 21.37
CA ALA A 2 5.27 27.62 20.51
C ALA A 2 3.93 26.96 20.89
N GLU A 3 2.89 27.74 21.15
CA GLU A 3 1.53 27.21 21.32
C GLU A 3 1.17 26.42 20.06
N GLN A 4 0.96 25.12 20.21
CA GLN A 4 0.48 24.28 19.13
C GLN A 4 -1.03 24.55 19.01
N LYS A 5 -1.38 25.50 18.15
CA LYS A 5 -2.77 25.86 17.87
C LYS A 5 -3.44 24.71 17.13
N ASP A 6 -4.57 24.24 17.66
CA ASP A 6 -5.40 23.26 16.97
C ASP A 6 -5.98 23.85 15.66
N LEU A 7 -5.97 23.05 14.59
CA LEU A 7 -6.50 23.45 13.30
C LEU A 7 -8.04 23.46 13.34
N ASN A 8 -8.67 24.50 12.82
CA ASN A 8 -10.12 24.56 12.64
C ASN A 8 -10.52 23.89 11.33
N ILE A 9 -11.41 22.91 11.39
CA ILE A 9 -11.83 22.11 10.23
C ILE A 9 -13.32 22.29 9.95
N ALA A 10 -13.66 22.61 8.70
CA ALA A 10 -15.03 22.53 8.18
C ALA A 10 -15.32 21.13 7.63
N ILE A 11 -16.36 20.47 8.14
CA ILE A 11 -16.83 19.17 7.66
C ILE A 11 -18.08 19.38 6.81
N LEU A 12 -17.98 19.01 5.54
CA LEU A 12 -19.04 19.14 4.53
C LEU A 12 -19.45 17.74 4.08
N ILE A 13 -20.69 17.37 4.38
CA ILE A 13 -21.18 16.01 4.22
C ILE A 13 -22.23 15.96 3.13
N ASP A 14 -22.01 15.07 2.18
CA ASP A 14 -23.00 14.72 1.18
C ASP A 14 -23.88 13.58 1.72
N ALA A 15 -25.16 13.89 2.00
CA ALA A 15 -26.08 12.95 2.63
C ALA A 15 -26.45 11.77 1.74
N ASP A 16 -26.32 11.92 0.42
CA ASP A 16 -26.67 10.88 -0.57
C ASP A 16 -25.53 9.86 -0.73
N ASN A 17 -24.30 10.25 -0.40
CA ASN A 17 -23.10 9.44 -0.57
C ASN A 17 -22.61 8.73 0.70
N VAL A 18 -23.17 9.02 1.88
CA VAL A 18 -22.75 8.42 3.15
C VAL A 18 -23.94 7.99 4.02
N SER A 19 -23.80 6.84 4.68
CA SER A 19 -24.79 6.37 5.66
C SER A 19 -24.65 7.11 7.00
N TYR A 20 -25.79 7.51 7.58
CA TYR A 20 -25.86 8.11 8.92
C TYR A 20 -25.16 7.28 9.99
N THR A 21 -25.11 5.95 9.84
CA THR A 21 -24.43 5.04 10.80
C THR A 21 -22.93 5.28 10.95
N LYS A 22 -22.31 5.93 9.96
CA LYS A 22 -20.86 6.14 9.89
C LYS A 22 -20.42 7.48 10.48
N ILE A 23 -21.35 8.42 10.67
CA ILE A 23 -21.03 9.82 10.95
C ILE A 23 -20.19 10.00 12.22
N GLU A 24 -20.49 9.26 13.28
CA GLU A 24 -19.74 9.33 14.54
C GLU A 24 -18.26 8.94 14.32
N GLY A 25 -18.03 7.87 13.53
CA GLY A 25 -16.68 7.43 13.19
C GLY A 25 -15.92 8.47 12.38
N ILE A 26 -16.61 9.10 11.42
CA ILE A 26 -16.03 10.16 10.57
C ILE A 26 -15.64 11.36 11.44
N LEU A 27 -16.53 11.84 12.31
CA LEU A 27 -16.25 12.95 13.21
C LEU A 27 -15.07 12.66 14.13
N ASN A 28 -14.99 11.44 14.68
CA ASN A 28 -13.89 11.04 15.55
C ASN A 28 -12.56 10.93 14.81
N GLU A 29 -12.55 10.49 13.56
CA GLU A 29 -11.33 10.48 12.74
C GLU A 29 -10.88 11.91 12.40
N VAL A 30 -11.80 12.82 12.04
CA VAL A 30 -11.45 14.23 11.74
C VAL A 30 -10.87 14.94 12.96
N LYS A 31 -11.37 14.65 14.17
CA LYS A 31 -10.82 15.20 15.43
C LYS A 31 -9.33 14.92 15.65
N ARG A 32 -8.75 13.91 14.96
CA ARG A 32 -7.32 13.61 15.03
C ARG A 32 -6.45 14.64 14.30
N TYR A 33 -7.05 15.46 13.43
CA TYR A 33 -6.37 16.47 12.61
C TYR A 33 -6.66 17.90 13.06
N GLY A 34 -7.75 18.12 13.79
CA GLY A 34 -8.19 19.44 14.23
C GLY A 34 -9.59 19.43 14.80
N ILE A 35 -10.10 20.61 15.16
CA ILE A 35 -11.41 20.82 15.77
C ILE A 35 -12.47 20.98 14.69
N PRO A 36 -13.53 20.13 14.65
CA PRO A 36 -14.67 20.31 13.75
C PRO A 36 -15.54 21.54 14.12
N THR A 37 -15.17 22.71 13.61
CA THR A 37 -15.82 23.99 13.92
C THR A 37 -17.09 24.22 13.11
N ILE A 38 -17.08 23.83 11.84
CA ILE A 38 -18.25 23.86 10.96
C ILE A 38 -18.61 22.42 10.61
N LYS A 39 -19.88 22.05 10.79
CA LYS A 39 -20.40 20.72 10.44
C LYS A 39 -21.70 20.92 9.68
N ARG A 40 -21.67 20.72 8.37
CA ARG A 40 -22.82 20.89 7.50
C ARG A 40 -23.04 19.62 6.70
N ILE A 41 -24.31 19.29 6.50
CA ILE A 41 -24.73 18.17 5.69
C ILE A 41 -25.74 18.65 4.66
N TYR A 42 -25.57 18.22 3.41
CA TYR A 42 -26.34 18.69 2.27
C TYR A 42 -27.18 17.54 1.74
N GLY A 43 -28.45 17.81 1.47
CA GLY A 43 -29.36 16.84 0.88
C GLY A 43 -30.79 17.35 0.81
N ASP A 44 -31.66 16.55 0.23
CA ASP A 44 -33.09 16.82 0.19
C ASP A 44 -33.78 16.20 1.43
N TRP A 45 -34.03 17.01 2.47
CA TRP A 45 -34.64 16.54 3.72
C TRP A 45 -36.14 16.22 3.60
N THR A 46 -36.75 16.42 2.43
CA THR A 46 -38.10 15.94 2.13
C THR A 46 -38.11 14.49 1.65
N SER A 47 -36.95 13.95 1.30
CA SER A 47 -36.76 12.59 0.83
C SER A 47 -36.88 11.56 1.96
N SER A 48 -37.46 10.39 1.68
CA SER A 48 -37.56 9.29 2.66
C SER A 48 -36.21 8.67 3.03
N TYR A 49 -35.18 8.83 2.19
CA TYR A 49 -33.85 8.29 2.41
C TYR A 49 -33.09 8.95 3.58
N VAL A 50 -33.46 10.18 3.96
CA VAL A 50 -32.75 10.95 4.99
C VAL A 50 -33.34 10.83 6.40
N VAL A 51 -34.43 10.07 6.59
CA VAL A 51 -35.16 10.01 7.87
C VAL A 51 -34.26 9.54 9.03
N GLY A 52 -33.31 8.65 8.77
CA GLY A 52 -32.35 8.14 9.77
C GLY A 52 -31.34 9.17 10.28
N TRP A 53 -31.20 10.31 9.61
CA TRP A 53 -30.23 11.34 10.00
C TRP A 53 -30.66 12.16 11.21
N LYS A 54 -31.98 12.34 11.46
CA LYS A 54 -32.49 13.30 12.45
C LYS A 54 -31.79 13.20 13.80
N GLU A 55 -31.72 12.00 14.38
CA GLU A 55 -31.07 11.77 15.66
C GLU A 55 -29.56 12.05 15.61
N SER A 56 -28.90 11.56 14.56
CA SER A 56 -27.46 11.76 14.35
C SER A 56 -27.09 13.25 14.20
N LEU A 57 -27.91 14.05 13.50
CA LEU A 57 -27.69 15.48 13.34
C LEU A 57 -27.78 16.22 14.67
N LEU A 58 -28.77 15.88 15.49
CA LEU A 58 -28.98 16.49 16.81
C LEU A 58 -27.86 16.14 17.78
N ILE A 59 -27.50 14.86 17.90
CA ILE A 59 -26.46 14.38 18.81
C ILE A 59 -25.10 15.00 18.48
N HIS A 60 -24.81 15.18 17.19
CA HIS A 60 -23.50 15.65 16.74
C HIS A 60 -23.47 17.15 16.39
N ALA A 61 -24.55 17.90 16.63
CA ALA A 61 -24.68 19.32 16.30
C ALA A 61 -24.27 19.61 14.84
N ILE A 62 -24.82 18.84 13.90
CA ILE A 62 -24.61 19.00 12.46
C ILE A 62 -25.77 19.81 11.90
N THR A 63 -25.47 20.87 11.15
CA THR A 63 -26.48 21.72 10.53
C THR A 63 -26.93 21.13 9.19
N PRO A 64 -28.21 20.76 9.02
CA PRO A 64 -28.75 20.35 7.73
C PRO A 64 -28.93 21.55 6.79
N ILE A 65 -28.48 21.41 5.56
CA ILE A 65 -28.68 22.35 4.45
C ILE A 65 -29.64 21.69 3.46
N GLN A 66 -30.85 22.23 3.35
CA GLN A 66 -31.89 21.72 2.45
C GLN A 66 -31.60 22.12 1.01
N GLN A 67 -31.64 21.15 0.10
CA GLN A 67 -31.66 21.37 -1.35
C GLN A 67 -32.76 20.53 -1.98
N TYR A 68 -33.69 21.18 -2.67
CA TYR A 68 -34.78 20.46 -3.34
C TYR A 68 -34.28 19.80 -4.62
N SER A 69 -34.53 18.51 -4.76
CA SER A 69 -34.27 17.78 -5.99
C SER A 69 -35.40 18.01 -6.99
N TYR A 70 -35.26 19.01 -7.87
CA TYR A 70 -36.27 19.30 -8.92
C TYR A 70 -36.40 18.16 -9.96
N THR A 71 -35.36 17.34 -10.11
CA THR A 71 -35.33 16.14 -10.96
C THR A 71 -34.34 15.14 -10.35
N GLN A 72 -34.71 13.86 -10.25
CA GLN A 72 -33.80 12.83 -9.74
C GLN A 72 -32.51 12.76 -10.55
N GLY A 73 -31.36 12.71 -9.87
CA GLY A 73 -30.03 12.56 -10.49
C GLY A 73 -29.37 13.85 -10.98
N LYS A 74 -29.77 15.03 -10.49
CA LYS A 74 -29.03 16.28 -10.72
C LYS A 74 -28.24 16.72 -9.49
N ASN A 75 -27.02 17.20 -9.73
CA ASN A 75 -26.00 17.67 -8.78
C ASN A 75 -26.35 18.96 -8.01
N SER A 76 -27.62 19.13 -7.64
CA SER A 76 -28.11 20.32 -6.91
C SER A 76 -27.54 20.38 -5.48
N THR A 77 -27.50 19.24 -4.80
CA THR A 77 -26.82 19.06 -3.50
C THR A 77 -25.34 19.41 -3.61
N ASP A 78 -24.65 18.89 -4.62
CA ASP A 78 -23.20 19.12 -4.81
C ASP A 78 -22.90 20.59 -5.08
N SER A 79 -23.73 21.24 -5.90
CA SER A 79 -23.59 22.67 -6.21
C SER A 79 -23.70 23.52 -4.95
N ALA A 80 -24.68 23.22 -4.08
CA ALA A 80 -24.83 23.93 -2.81
C ALA A 80 -23.65 23.68 -1.86
N LEU A 81 -23.15 22.44 -1.80
CA LEU A 81 -21.96 22.09 -1.01
C LEU A 81 -20.73 22.88 -1.51
N ILE A 82 -20.51 22.90 -2.83
CA ILE A 82 -19.38 23.62 -3.44
C ILE A 82 -19.46 25.12 -3.18
N ILE A 83 -20.62 25.74 -3.36
CA ILE A 83 -20.82 27.18 -3.10
C ILE A 83 -20.47 27.49 -1.66
N ASP A 84 -21.03 26.73 -0.72
CA ASP A 84 -20.84 26.97 0.71
C ASP A 84 -19.40 26.68 1.15
N ALA A 85 -18.73 25.70 0.54
CA ALA A 85 -17.30 25.46 0.73
C ALA A 85 -16.46 26.67 0.33
N MET A 86 -16.78 27.32 -0.79
CA MET A 86 -16.08 28.52 -1.25
C MET A 86 -16.35 29.73 -0.35
N ASP A 87 -17.58 29.90 0.14
CA ASP A 87 -17.91 30.95 1.10
C ASP A 87 -17.16 30.76 2.42
N ILE A 88 -17.08 29.52 2.92
CA ILE A 88 -16.27 29.18 4.10
C ILE A 88 -14.78 29.47 3.83
N LEU A 89 -14.27 29.08 2.66
CA LEU A 89 -12.87 29.32 2.27
C LEU A 89 -12.56 30.82 2.34
N HIS A 90 -13.40 31.66 1.76
CA HIS A 90 -13.21 33.11 1.70
C HIS A 90 -13.53 33.83 3.01
N SER A 91 -14.15 33.15 3.98
CA SER A 91 -14.33 33.70 5.33
C SER A 91 -13.06 33.67 6.20
N ASP A 92 -12.03 32.90 5.78
CA ASP A 92 -10.77 32.68 6.50
C ASP A 92 -10.92 32.23 7.97
N ARG A 93 -12.01 31.53 8.29
CA ARG A 93 -12.30 31.02 9.64
C ARG A 93 -11.78 29.60 9.89
N VAL A 94 -11.33 28.91 8.85
CA VAL A 94 -10.90 27.51 8.92
C VAL A 94 -9.52 27.32 8.29
N ASP A 95 -8.81 26.35 8.85
CA ASP A 95 -7.47 25.92 8.42
C ASP A 95 -7.55 24.70 7.50
N GLY A 96 -8.67 23.97 7.53
CA GLY A 96 -8.89 22.79 6.69
C GLY A 96 -10.35 22.46 6.42
N PHE A 97 -10.53 21.53 5.47
CA PHE A 97 -11.81 21.04 5.01
C PHE A 97 -11.80 19.52 5.04
N CYS A 98 -12.93 18.94 5.44
CA CYS A 98 -13.23 17.52 5.30
C CYS A 98 -14.43 17.36 4.38
N ILE A 99 -14.20 16.81 3.20
CA ILE A 99 -15.25 16.50 2.21
C ILE A 99 -15.62 15.04 2.38
N VAL A 100 -16.88 14.80 2.76
CA VAL A 100 -17.40 13.46 3.02
C VAL A 100 -18.32 13.06 1.86
N SER A 101 -17.73 12.41 0.84
CA SER A 101 -18.43 11.89 -0.35
C SER A 101 -17.56 10.85 -1.07
N SER A 102 -18.18 10.05 -1.95
CA SER A 102 -17.46 9.14 -2.87
C SER A 102 -17.53 9.60 -4.34
N ASP A 103 -18.09 10.78 -4.60
CA ASP A 103 -18.25 11.34 -5.95
C ASP A 103 -16.96 12.01 -6.45
N SER A 104 -16.62 11.78 -7.72
CA SER A 104 -15.51 12.43 -8.40
C SER A 104 -15.73 13.92 -8.68
N ASP A 105 -16.97 14.41 -8.65
CA ASP A 105 -17.28 15.81 -8.99
C ASP A 105 -16.66 16.81 -7.98
N PHE A 106 -16.36 16.35 -6.76
CA PHE A 106 -15.64 17.14 -5.75
C PHE A 106 -14.12 17.28 -6.00
N THR A 107 -13.57 16.62 -7.02
CA THR A 107 -12.13 16.69 -7.34
C THR A 107 -11.65 18.13 -7.52
N ARG A 108 -12.40 18.96 -8.27
CA ARG A 108 -12.02 20.36 -8.50
C ARG A 108 -12.12 21.22 -7.25
N LEU A 109 -13.11 20.96 -6.39
CA LEU A 109 -13.24 21.63 -5.10
C LEU A 109 -12.02 21.31 -4.23
N ALA A 110 -11.67 20.04 -4.07
CA ALA A 110 -10.51 19.61 -3.28
C ALA A 110 -9.20 20.23 -3.79
N THR A 111 -8.96 20.22 -5.10
CA THR A 111 -7.79 20.91 -5.69
C THR A 111 -7.78 22.40 -5.35
N ARG A 112 -8.90 23.10 -5.55
CA ARG A 112 -9.00 24.55 -5.33
C ARG A 112 -8.80 24.95 -3.87
N LEU A 113 -9.23 24.11 -2.92
CA LEU A 113 -9.00 24.29 -1.49
C LEU A 113 -7.51 24.13 -1.13
N ARG A 114 -6.84 23.13 -1.71
CA ARG A 114 -5.38 22.92 -1.52
C ARG A 114 -4.55 24.03 -2.16
N GLU A 115 -4.96 24.54 -3.32
CA GLU A 115 -4.34 25.70 -3.95
C GLU A 115 -4.39 26.95 -3.06
N SER A 116 -5.37 27.04 -2.15
CA SER A 116 -5.46 28.07 -1.12
C SER A 116 -4.74 27.74 0.18
N GLY A 117 -3.90 26.69 0.18
CA GLY A 117 -3.09 26.30 1.34
C GLY A 117 -3.89 25.70 2.50
N LYS A 118 -5.15 25.29 2.28
CA LYS A 118 -5.97 24.65 3.30
C LYS A 118 -5.67 23.15 3.33
N LEU A 119 -5.70 22.55 4.52
CA LEU A 119 -5.66 21.08 4.67
C LEU A 119 -6.93 20.48 4.08
N VAL A 120 -6.83 19.49 3.18
CA VAL A 120 -7.99 18.80 2.61
C VAL A 120 -7.99 17.33 2.98
N LEU A 121 -8.99 16.95 3.78
CA LEU A 121 -9.33 15.57 4.11
C LEU A 121 -10.48 15.11 3.21
N GLY A 122 -10.30 13.98 2.53
CA GLY A 122 -11.40 13.27 1.87
C GLY A 122 -11.84 12.08 2.70
N VAL A 123 -13.14 11.85 2.79
CA VAL A 123 -13.71 10.65 3.43
C VAL A 123 -14.74 10.03 2.49
N GLY A 124 -14.55 8.77 2.11
CA GLY A 124 -15.44 8.08 1.18
C GLY A 124 -15.24 6.57 1.19
N GLU A 125 -16.02 5.86 0.38
CA GLU A 125 -15.93 4.40 0.27
C GLU A 125 -14.74 3.98 -0.59
N ARG A 126 -14.36 2.70 -0.53
CA ARG A 126 -13.27 2.15 -1.36
C ARG A 126 -13.50 2.25 -2.87
N LYS A 127 -14.74 2.42 -3.31
CA LYS A 127 -15.10 2.62 -4.72
C LYS A 127 -14.77 4.03 -5.22
N THR A 128 -14.36 4.94 -4.34
CA THR A 128 -14.09 6.34 -4.69
C THR A 128 -13.04 6.44 -5.81
N PRO A 129 -13.28 7.23 -6.86
CA PRO A 129 -12.34 7.36 -7.97
C PRO A 129 -10.97 7.93 -7.55
N LYS A 130 -9.90 7.39 -8.15
CA LYS A 130 -8.51 7.85 -7.94
C LYS A 130 -8.29 9.37 -8.09
N PRO A 131 -8.94 10.08 -9.02
CA PRO A 131 -8.77 11.53 -9.16
C PRO A 131 -9.16 12.31 -7.90
N PHE A 132 -10.29 11.97 -7.28
CA PHE A 132 -10.72 12.64 -6.05
C PHE A 132 -9.77 12.31 -4.90
N ILE A 133 -9.37 11.05 -4.75
CA ILE A 133 -8.38 10.62 -3.75
C ILE A 133 -7.08 11.42 -3.87
N ALA A 134 -6.53 11.55 -5.08
CA ALA A 134 -5.28 12.25 -5.35
C ALA A 134 -5.39 13.77 -5.13
N SER A 135 -6.60 14.32 -5.21
CA SER A 135 -6.85 15.74 -4.98
C SER A 135 -6.87 16.15 -3.50
N CYS A 136 -6.84 15.19 -2.56
CA CYS A 136 -6.79 15.45 -1.12
C CYS A 136 -5.36 15.37 -0.56
N ASP A 137 -5.11 15.94 0.62
CA ASP A 137 -3.86 15.71 1.37
C ASP A 137 -3.89 14.38 2.12
N LYS A 138 -5.07 13.97 2.57
CA LYS A 138 -5.33 12.64 3.10
C LYS A 138 -6.71 12.16 2.69
N PHE A 139 -6.82 10.89 2.32
CA PHE A 139 -8.09 10.23 2.06
C PHE A 139 -8.32 9.09 3.06
N ILE A 140 -9.51 9.02 3.64
CA ILE A 140 -9.90 8.04 4.66
C ILE A 140 -11.06 7.21 4.12
N TYR A 141 -10.90 5.90 4.17
CA TYR A 141 -11.96 4.97 3.80
C TYR A 141 -12.96 4.81 4.95
N VAL A 142 -14.25 4.84 4.67
CA VAL A 142 -15.30 4.70 5.70
C VAL A 142 -15.25 3.30 6.35
N GLU A 143 -14.84 2.28 5.60
CA GLU A 143 -14.80 0.88 6.02
C GLU A 143 -13.80 0.58 7.15
N ILE A 144 -12.78 1.44 7.35
CA ILE A 144 -11.84 1.28 8.47
C ILE A 144 -12.35 1.91 9.77
N LEU A 145 -13.35 2.79 9.70
CA LEU A 145 -13.91 3.49 10.86
C LEU A 145 -14.83 2.59 11.70
N ASP A 146 -15.37 1.53 11.10
CA ASP A 146 -16.16 0.53 11.81
C ASP A 146 -15.31 -0.44 12.63
N LYS A 147 -14.12 -0.76 12.12
CA LYS A 147 -13.22 -1.77 12.72
C LYS A 147 -12.55 -1.25 13.99
N SER A 148 -12.17 0.03 14.02
CA SER A 148 -11.57 0.65 15.20
C SER A 148 -12.51 0.64 16.42
N LYS A 149 -13.84 0.74 16.23
CA LYS A 149 -14.82 0.68 17.33
C LYS A 149 -14.91 -0.67 18.04
N VAL A 150 -14.50 -1.77 17.38
CA VAL A 150 -14.54 -3.13 17.95
C VAL A 150 -13.26 -3.43 18.71
N GLU A 151 -12.12 -2.93 18.24
CA GLU A 151 -10.80 -3.26 18.77
C GLU A 151 -10.33 -2.30 19.88
N ASP A 152 -10.73 -1.01 19.87
CA ASP A 152 -10.49 -0.08 21.01
C ASP A 152 -11.22 -0.53 22.29
N ARG A 153 -12.30 -1.30 22.17
CA ARG A 153 -12.97 -1.95 23.33
C ARG A 153 -12.17 -3.14 23.86
N LEU A 154 -11.44 -3.83 22.99
CA LEU A 154 -10.63 -4.99 23.36
C LEU A 154 -9.33 -4.56 24.05
N GLU A 155 -8.66 -3.50 23.59
CA GLU A 155 -7.43 -3.00 24.25
C GLU A 155 -7.69 -2.44 25.66
N ASN A 156 -8.86 -1.83 25.92
CA ASN A 156 -9.24 -1.33 27.24
C ASN A 156 -9.69 -2.42 28.25
N THR A 157 -9.80 -3.68 27.82
CA THR A 157 -10.25 -4.80 28.67
C THR A 157 -9.10 -5.77 29.06
N ILE A 158 -7.86 -5.49 28.66
CA ILE A 158 -6.70 -6.40 28.91
C ILE A 158 -6.18 -6.32 30.37
N ASN A 159 -6.73 -5.45 31.22
CA ASN A 159 -6.34 -5.38 32.63
C ASN A 159 -7.12 -6.28 33.60
N THR A 160 -7.97 -7.19 33.11
CA THR A 160 -8.60 -8.20 33.96
C THR A 160 -8.44 -9.58 33.34
N LYS A 161 -7.51 -10.35 33.92
CA LYS A 161 -7.45 -11.80 33.75
C LYS A 161 -8.77 -12.39 34.25
N GLU A 162 -9.56 -13.00 33.36
CA GLU A 162 -10.07 -14.36 33.51
C GLU A 162 -11.05 -14.78 32.41
N THR A 163 -10.78 -16.00 31.90
CA THR A 163 -11.67 -16.99 31.28
C THR A 163 -12.20 -16.79 29.85
N ILE A 164 -11.69 -17.68 28.99
CA ILE A 164 -11.96 -17.92 27.57
C ILE A 164 -13.36 -18.52 27.35
N GLN A 165 -14.11 -18.03 26.36
CA GLN A 165 -14.95 -18.90 25.53
C GLN A 165 -14.83 -18.60 24.03
N LYS A 166 -14.31 -19.63 23.35
CA LYS A 166 -14.32 -19.94 21.91
C LYS A 166 -15.23 -19.05 21.04
N GLN A 167 -14.59 -18.21 20.22
CA GLN A 167 -15.04 -18.00 18.85
C GLN A 167 -13.87 -18.30 17.90
N SER A 168 -14.23 -19.01 16.84
CA SER A 168 -13.37 -19.62 15.82
C SER A 168 -12.32 -18.67 15.24
N PRO A 169 -11.08 -19.14 14.98
CA PRO A 169 -10.07 -18.32 14.33
C PRO A 169 -10.48 -18.06 12.88
N LEU A 170 -10.89 -16.83 12.57
CA LEU A 170 -10.87 -16.36 11.19
C LEU A 170 -9.43 -16.52 10.68
N LYS A 171 -9.30 -17.24 9.57
CA LYS A 171 -8.05 -17.46 8.84
C LYS A 171 -7.26 -16.15 8.77
N LYS A 172 -6.07 -16.14 9.36
CA LYS A 172 -5.03 -15.14 9.09
C LYS A 172 -4.59 -15.31 7.63
N THR A 173 -5.37 -14.77 6.69
CA THR A 173 -4.81 -14.34 5.41
C THR A 173 -3.84 -13.23 5.76
N GLU A 174 -2.56 -13.45 5.49
CA GLU A 174 -1.58 -12.37 5.50
C GLU A 174 -2.15 -11.18 4.71
N PRO A 175 -2.12 -9.97 5.26
CA PRO A 175 -2.61 -8.81 4.55
C PRO A 175 -1.80 -8.63 3.27
N VAL A 176 -2.46 -8.83 2.14
CA VAL A 176 -1.83 -8.74 0.82
C VAL A 176 -1.61 -7.27 0.51
N ILE A 177 -0.40 -6.79 0.79
CA ILE A 177 0.08 -5.51 0.25
C ILE A 177 0.39 -5.75 -1.22
N ASP A 178 -0.21 -4.95 -2.09
CA ASP A 178 0.05 -5.02 -3.52
C ASP A 178 1.48 -4.54 -3.86
N LYS A 179 2.00 -4.95 -5.02
CA LYS A 179 3.38 -4.66 -5.44
C LYS A 179 3.66 -3.16 -5.60
N GLU A 180 2.66 -2.39 -6.00
CA GLU A 180 2.80 -0.93 -6.20
C GLU A 180 2.98 -0.25 -4.84
N THR A 181 2.15 -0.59 -3.85
CA THR A 181 2.30 -0.13 -2.47
C THR A 181 3.64 -0.57 -1.88
N LEU A 182 4.07 -1.82 -2.08
CA LEU A 182 5.36 -2.28 -1.56
C LEU A 182 6.54 -1.51 -2.19
N SER A 183 6.51 -1.25 -3.49
CA SER A 183 7.53 -0.43 -4.17
C SER A 183 7.56 0.97 -3.58
N LEU A 184 6.39 1.59 -3.44
CA LEU A 184 6.27 2.92 -2.83
C LEU A 184 6.87 2.98 -1.42
N LEU A 185 6.63 1.96 -0.59
CA LEU A 185 7.20 1.90 0.76
C LEU A 185 8.73 1.81 0.72
N LYS A 186 9.29 0.98 -0.17
CA LYS A 186 10.75 0.86 -0.35
C LYS A 186 11.37 2.17 -0.80
N ASP A 187 10.82 2.77 -1.85
CA ASP A 187 11.30 4.03 -2.41
C ASP A 187 11.25 5.14 -1.34
N THR A 188 10.15 5.22 -0.59
CA THR A 188 9.98 6.22 0.46
C THR A 188 10.95 6.05 1.63
N VAL A 189 11.24 4.81 2.03
CA VAL A 189 12.27 4.53 3.05
C VAL A 189 13.65 4.92 2.52
N ASN A 190 13.98 4.60 1.28
CA ASN A 190 15.27 4.97 0.68
C ASN A 190 15.46 6.48 0.55
N ASP A 191 14.41 7.21 0.18
CA ASP A 191 14.47 8.67 0.02
C ASP A 191 14.58 9.44 1.35
N THR A 192 14.22 8.79 2.46
CA THR A 192 14.30 9.37 3.83
C THR A 192 15.42 8.75 4.66
N ALA A 193 16.24 7.89 4.05
CA ALA A 193 17.33 7.23 4.73
C ALA A 193 18.54 8.18 4.91
N ASP A 194 19.20 8.05 6.06
CA ASP A 194 20.50 8.68 6.31
C ASP A 194 21.65 7.96 5.58
N GLU A 195 22.88 8.43 5.76
CA GLU A 195 24.09 7.82 5.19
C GLU A 195 24.30 6.35 5.60
N SER A 196 23.72 5.94 6.73
CA SER A 196 23.74 4.55 7.22
C SER A 196 22.61 3.69 6.64
N GLY A 197 21.72 4.29 5.85
CA GLY A 197 20.57 3.64 5.23
C GLY A 197 19.35 3.54 6.15
N TRP A 198 19.34 4.21 7.30
CA TRP A 198 18.22 4.19 8.25
C TRP A 198 17.35 5.43 8.10
N ALA A 199 16.03 5.23 8.01
CA ALA A 199 15.05 6.29 7.93
C ALA A 199 14.22 6.36 9.22
N PHE A 200 13.93 7.57 9.69
CA PHE A 200 13.07 7.75 10.86
C PHE A 200 11.60 7.51 10.49
N LEU A 201 10.91 6.62 11.22
CA LEU A 201 9.53 6.18 10.91
C LEU A 201 8.55 7.35 10.74
N ALA A 202 8.70 8.43 11.51
CA ALA A 202 7.80 9.58 11.41
C ALA A 202 7.95 10.31 10.08
N GLU A 203 9.19 10.46 9.59
CA GLU A 203 9.49 11.07 8.29
C GLU A 203 9.00 10.19 7.14
N VAL A 204 9.25 8.88 7.25
CA VAL A 204 8.71 7.87 6.32
C VAL A 204 7.19 7.98 6.24
N GLY A 205 6.49 7.99 7.39
CA GLY A 205 5.04 8.11 7.45
C GLY A 205 4.53 9.40 6.82
N GLY A 206 5.20 10.53 7.08
CA GLY A 206 4.89 11.82 6.47
C GLY A 206 5.05 11.82 4.95
N LEU A 207 6.12 11.22 4.42
CA LEU A 207 6.36 11.15 2.98
C LEU A 207 5.43 10.16 2.28
N ILE A 208 5.05 9.05 2.93
CA ILE A 208 4.06 8.10 2.38
C ILE A 208 2.74 8.82 2.12
N LEU A 209 2.24 9.61 3.08
CA LEU A 209 0.98 10.33 2.92
C LEU A 209 1.04 11.37 1.79
N LYS A 210 2.18 12.03 1.60
CA LYS A 210 2.39 12.96 0.48
C LYS A 210 2.37 12.27 -0.89
N ARG A 211 2.82 11.01 -0.97
CA ARG A 211 2.86 10.22 -2.22
C ARG A 211 1.58 9.45 -2.49
N LYS A 212 0.92 8.98 -1.44
CA LYS A 212 -0.29 8.16 -1.48
C LYS A 212 -1.27 8.63 -0.40
N PRO A 213 -2.15 9.61 -0.71
CA PRO A 213 -3.05 10.23 0.27
C PRO A 213 -3.99 9.24 0.97
N ASP A 214 -4.37 8.15 0.31
CA ASP A 214 -5.25 7.10 0.86
C ASP A 214 -4.53 6.03 1.68
N PHE A 215 -3.22 6.18 1.91
CA PHE A 215 -2.47 5.22 2.68
C PHE A 215 -2.84 5.29 4.17
N ASP A 216 -3.27 4.15 4.71
CA ASP A 216 -3.52 3.93 6.13
C ASP A 216 -3.19 2.47 6.47
N PRO A 217 -2.37 2.18 7.49
CA PRO A 217 -2.06 0.82 7.91
C PRO A 217 -3.31 -0.05 8.17
N ARG A 218 -4.42 0.55 8.60
CA ARG A 218 -5.68 -0.15 8.88
C ARG A 218 -6.32 -0.72 7.62
N ASN A 219 -6.03 -0.14 6.45
CA ASN A 219 -6.45 -0.70 5.16
C ASN A 219 -5.84 -2.07 4.88
N TYR A 220 -4.70 -2.35 5.53
CA TYR A 220 -3.94 -3.59 5.45
C TYR A 220 -4.01 -4.39 6.76
N GLY A 221 -4.94 -4.08 7.66
CA GLY A 221 -5.14 -4.85 8.90
C GLY A 221 -4.13 -4.58 10.02
N PHE A 222 -3.43 -3.44 9.99
CA PHE A 222 -2.50 -3.03 11.05
C PHE A 222 -2.96 -1.75 11.72
N MET A 223 -2.86 -1.68 13.06
CA MET A 223 -3.24 -0.47 13.80
C MET A 223 -2.19 0.64 13.72
N LYS A 224 -0.92 0.25 13.54
CA LYS A 224 0.22 1.18 13.52
C LYS A 224 1.10 0.92 12.31
N LEU A 225 1.69 1.99 11.79
CA LEU A 225 2.66 1.89 10.68
C LEU A 225 3.85 0.99 11.06
N SER A 226 4.31 1.05 12.30
CA SER A 226 5.36 0.17 12.79
C SER A 226 4.98 -1.31 12.77
N GLN A 227 3.70 -1.67 12.98
CA GLN A 227 3.24 -3.05 12.89
C GLN A 227 3.23 -3.54 11.43
N LEU A 228 2.82 -2.68 10.49
CA LEU A 228 2.88 -2.96 9.06
C LEU A 228 4.32 -3.24 8.60
N PHE A 229 5.27 -2.37 8.94
CA PHE A 229 6.67 -2.64 8.60
C PHE A 229 7.19 -3.91 9.28
N LYS A 230 6.80 -4.17 10.55
CA LYS A 230 7.21 -5.38 11.29
C LYS A 230 6.67 -6.68 10.67
N SER A 231 5.57 -6.66 9.91
CA SER A 231 5.12 -7.83 9.16
C SER A 231 5.92 -8.06 7.88
N LEU A 232 6.51 -7.01 7.30
CA LEU A 232 7.29 -7.05 6.05
C LEU A 232 8.77 -7.33 6.29
N LYS A 233 9.07 -8.36 7.09
CA LYS A 233 10.44 -8.71 7.51
C LYS A 233 11.36 -9.13 6.37
N SER A 234 10.80 -9.54 5.23
CA SER A 234 11.56 -9.84 4.01
C SER A 234 12.13 -8.59 3.35
N ASP A 235 11.51 -7.44 3.57
CA ASP A 235 11.77 -6.22 2.80
C ASP A 235 12.33 -5.08 3.66
N PHE A 236 12.20 -5.17 4.99
CA PHE A 236 12.59 -4.11 5.91
C PHE A 236 13.24 -4.63 7.20
N GLU A 237 14.29 -3.95 7.63
CA GLU A 237 14.87 -4.02 8.97
C GLU A 237 14.32 -2.89 9.84
N ILE A 238 14.10 -3.16 11.12
CA ILE A 238 13.49 -2.21 12.06
C ILE A 238 14.28 -2.18 13.35
N GLU A 239 14.61 -0.98 13.81
CA GLU A 239 15.31 -0.75 15.07
C GLU A 239 14.49 0.21 15.96
N GLU A 240 14.34 -0.13 17.24
CA GLU A 240 13.76 0.77 18.24
C GLU A 240 14.90 1.34 19.10
N LYS A 241 15.10 2.67 19.03
CA LYS A 241 16.07 3.38 19.87
C LYS A 241 15.35 4.11 21.00
N ASN A 242 15.81 3.90 22.22
CA ASN A 242 15.35 4.66 23.38
C ASN A 242 16.11 5.98 23.45
N THR A 243 15.40 7.08 23.61
CA THR A 243 16.02 8.37 23.93
C THR A 243 16.24 8.47 25.43
N GLU A 244 17.48 8.72 25.87
CA GLU A 244 17.89 8.72 27.30
C GLU A 244 17.09 9.68 28.20
N LYS A 245 16.34 10.63 27.61
CA LYS A 245 15.56 11.65 28.34
C LYS A 245 14.05 11.62 28.08
N SER A 246 13.52 10.64 27.36
CA SER A 246 12.07 10.58 27.08
C SER A 246 11.53 9.15 27.12
N LYS A 247 10.24 9.01 27.51
CA LYS A 247 9.49 7.75 27.35
C LYS A 247 9.16 7.45 25.87
N ILE A 248 9.66 8.26 24.93
CA ILE A 248 9.37 8.15 23.51
C ILE A 248 10.41 7.22 22.89
N LYS A 249 9.92 6.20 22.19
CA LYS A 249 10.76 5.31 21.39
C LYS A 249 10.85 5.84 19.97
N HIS A 250 12.05 6.07 19.47
CA HIS A 250 12.27 6.36 18.06
C HIS A 250 12.37 5.04 17.30
N ILE A 251 11.62 4.92 16.22
CA ILE A 251 11.62 3.73 15.36
C ILE A 251 12.33 4.12 14.07
N TYR A 252 13.34 3.35 13.70
CA TYR A 252 14.07 3.49 12.45
C TYR A 252 13.78 2.29 11.57
N ILE A 253 13.66 2.54 10.26
CA ILE A 253 13.41 1.52 9.25
C ILE A 253 14.52 1.60 8.21
N LYS A 254 15.02 0.46 7.79
CA LYS A 254 15.95 0.35 6.68
C LYS A 254 15.36 -0.61 5.67
N SER A 255 15.37 -0.22 4.39
CA SER A 255 14.98 -1.15 3.34
C SER A 255 16.06 -2.23 3.23
N ILE A 256 15.63 -3.49 3.24
CA ILE A 256 16.50 -4.60 2.85
C ILE A 256 16.66 -4.46 1.35
N THR A 257 17.71 -3.76 0.96
CA THR A 257 18.22 -3.88 -0.38
C THR A 257 18.79 -5.29 -0.47
N HIS A 258 18.07 -6.21 -1.12
CA HIS A 258 18.77 -7.27 -1.81
C HIS A 258 19.68 -6.54 -2.80
N LYS A 259 20.94 -6.33 -2.42
CA LYS A 259 21.94 -5.76 -3.31
C LYS A 259 21.82 -6.56 -4.61
N SER A 260 21.35 -5.91 -5.68
CA SER A 260 21.95 -6.16 -6.98
C SER A 260 23.40 -5.74 -6.77
N THR A 261 24.24 -6.72 -6.43
CA THR A 261 25.64 -6.51 -6.15
C THR A 261 26.27 -6.02 -7.44
N ARG A 262 26.49 -4.71 -7.56
CA ARG A 262 27.65 -4.23 -8.30
C ARG A 262 28.85 -4.87 -7.63
N LEU A 263 29.58 -5.66 -8.42
CA LEU A 263 30.76 -6.39 -8.01
C LEU A 263 31.76 -5.42 -7.37
N SER A 264 32.04 -5.62 -6.08
CA SER A 264 33.35 -5.32 -5.53
C SER A 264 33.60 -6.31 -4.40
N ASP A 265 34.63 -7.11 -4.62
CA ASP A 265 35.39 -7.99 -3.75
C ASP A 265 34.88 -8.18 -2.31
N THR A 266 34.39 -9.38 -2.01
CA THR A 266 35.08 -10.35 -1.14
C THR A 266 34.20 -11.60 -0.91
N THR A 267 34.79 -12.75 -1.26
CA THR A 267 34.56 -14.15 -0.86
C THR A 267 33.11 -14.68 -0.65
N PRO A 268 32.66 -15.69 -1.43
CA PRO A 268 31.29 -16.20 -1.40
C PRO A 268 31.04 -17.12 -0.19
N THR A 269 30.05 -16.78 0.64
CA THR A 269 29.30 -17.78 1.40
C THR A 269 28.20 -18.33 0.49
N GLN A 270 28.42 -19.53 -0.03
CA GLN A 270 27.55 -20.24 -0.97
C GLN A 270 26.18 -20.52 -0.34
N LYS A 271 25.09 -19.97 -0.93
CA LYS A 271 23.79 -20.65 -0.88
C LYS A 271 23.83 -21.80 -1.87
N ALA A 272 23.49 -23.00 -1.42
CA ALA A 272 23.60 -24.22 -2.21
C ALA A 272 22.79 -24.15 -3.52
N PRO A 273 23.35 -24.64 -4.65
CA PRO A 273 22.65 -24.64 -5.93
C PRO A 273 21.32 -25.39 -5.82
N HIS A 274 20.27 -24.83 -6.42
CA HIS A 274 18.90 -25.39 -6.37
C HIS A 274 18.69 -26.50 -7.42
N GLY A 275 19.69 -26.77 -8.25
CA GLY A 275 19.74 -27.94 -9.11
C GLY A 275 20.96 -27.93 -10.03
N ILE A 276 21.49 -29.11 -10.32
CA ILE A 276 22.53 -29.31 -11.34
C ILE A 276 21.84 -29.86 -12.60
N ILE A 277 22.10 -29.22 -13.74
CA ILE A 277 21.76 -29.73 -15.05
C ILE A 277 23.05 -30.23 -15.72
N PRO A 278 23.05 -31.43 -16.31
CA PRO A 278 21.91 -32.31 -16.36
C PRO A 278 21.67 -33.10 -15.06
N SER A 279 20.40 -33.32 -14.73
CA SER A 279 19.98 -34.38 -13.81
C SER A 279 20.05 -35.75 -14.53
N ALA A 280 20.00 -36.86 -13.78
CA ALA A 280 20.16 -38.21 -14.32
C ALA A 280 19.26 -38.44 -15.55
N GLY A 281 19.87 -38.70 -16.72
CA GLY A 281 19.17 -38.97 -17.98
C GLY A 281 18.95 -37.76 -18.91
N ASN A 282 19.37 -36.55 -18.52
CA ASN A 282 19.43 -35.41 -19.41
C ASN A 282 20.90 -35.19 -19.84
N LYS A 283 21.18 -34.71 -21.04
CA LYS A 283 22.49 -34.18 -21.43
C LYS A 283 22.20 -33.01 -22.36
N ILE A 284 22.96 -31.93 -22.26
CA ILE A 284 22.89 -30.86 -23.26
C ILE A 284 23.36 -31.48 -24.57
N THR A 285 22.47 -31.58 -25.56
CA THR A 285 22.73 -32.23 -26.85
C THR A 285 23.22 -31.22 -27.88
N ALA A 286 23.79 -31.69 -28.99
CA ALA A 286 24.15 -30.84 -30.13
C ALA A 286 22.98 -29.97 -30.67
N ASP A 287 21.73 -30.46 -30.60
CA ASP A 287 20.55 -29.69 -31.01
C ASP A 287 20.23 -28.53 -30.04
N ASP A 288 20.46 -28.73 -28.75
CA ASP A 288 20.28 -27.69 -27.74
C ASP A 288 21.33 -26.57 -27.89
N VAL A 289 22.58 -26.95 -28.17
CA VAL A 289 23.67 -26.01 -28.51
C VAL A 289 23.34 -25.23 -29.77
N ARG A 290 22.94 -25.92 -30.85
CA ARG A 290 22.57 -25.28 -32.12
C ARG A 290 21.43 -24.25 -31.96
N LYS A 291 20.48 -24.54 -31.07
CA LYS A 291 19.30 -23.68 -30.80
C LYS A 291 19.54 -22.65 -29.69
N ASN A 292 20.74 -22.61 -29.09
CA ASN A 292 21.07 -21.74 -27.96
C ASN A 292 20.04 -21.85 -26.82
N GLN A 293 19.69 -23.08 -26.46
CA GLN A 293 18.64 -23.35 -25.47
C GLN A 293 19.07 -24.41 -24.47
N ILE A 294 18.39 -24.44 -23.32
CA ILE A 294 18.53 -25.46 -22.29
C ILE A 294 17.17 -26.09 -22.05
N ARG A 295 17.13 -27.42 -22.06
CA ARG A 295 15.94 -28.20 -21.68
C ARG A 295 15.94 -28.50 -20.19
N ILE A 296 14.89 -28.06 -19.51
CA ILE A 296 14.66 -28.20 -18.07
C ILE A 296 13.78 -29.43 -17.85
N THR A 297 14.38 -30.47 -17.28
CA THR A 297 13.77 -31.79 -17.04
C THR A 297 13.11 -31.89 -15.66
N LYS A 298 12.40 -33.00 -15.44
CA LYS A 298 11.46 -33.20 -14.31
C LYS A 298 12.03 -32.80 -12.95
N ASP A 299 13.29 -33.13 -12.68
CA ASP A 299 13.92 -32.92 -11.37
C ASP A 299 14.18 -31.44 -11.05
N VAL A 300 14.34 -30.61 -12.09
CA VAL A 300 14.62 -29.18 -11.95
C VAL A 300 13.41 -28.29 -12.24
N LYS A 301 12.34 -28.83 -12.84
CA LYS A 301 11.10 -28.08 -13.13
C LYS A 301 10.52 -27.28 -11.95
N PRO A 302 10.47 -27.81 -10.71
CA PRO A 302 9.90 -27.07 -9.57
C PRO A 302 10.60 -25.75 -9.26
N PHE A 303 11.85 -25.59 -9.70
CA PHE A 303 12.62 -24.36 -9.47
C PHE A 303 12.36 -23.29 -10.53
N PHE A 304 11.68 -23.61 -11.62
CA PHE A 304 11.38 -22.70 -12.72
C PHE A 304 9.91 -22.26 -12.73
N PRO A 305 9.57 -21.19 -13.48
CA PRO A 305 8.21 -20.67 -13.52
C PRO A 305 7.17 -21.67 -14.02
N SER A 306 5.92 -21.50 -13.60
CA SER A 306 4.77 -22.33 -14.01
C SER A 306 4.05 -21.80 -15.26
N SER A 307 4.53 -20.73 -15.88
CA SER A 307 3.95 -20.12 -17.08
C SER A 307 5.03 -19.61 -18.05
N ASN A 308 4.64 -19.37 -19.30
CA ASN A 308 5.53 -18.77 -20.30
C ASN A 308 5.84 -17.32 -19.90
N GLN A 309 7.11 -16.98 -19.76
CA GLN A 309 7.52 -15.61 -19.45
C GLN A 309 8.97 -15.37 -19.84
N LYS A 310 9.37 -14.09 -19.86
CA LYS A 310 10.78 -13.73 -19.89
C LYS A 310 11.36 -13.81 -18.49
N ILE A 311 12.58 -14.32 -18.38
CA ILE A 311 13.33 -14.38 -17.13
C ILE A 311 14.71 -13.76 -17.34
N LYS A 312 15.26 -13.16 -16.29
CA LYS A 312 16.64 -12.68 -16.28
C LYS A 312 17.56 -13.81 -15.85
N VAL A 313 18.68 -13.95 -16.56
CA VAL A 313 19.71 -14.94 -16.31
C VAL A 313 21.04 -14.23 -16.09
N LEU A 314 21.66 -14.45 -14.95
CA LEU A 314 23.00 -13.98 -14.61
C LEU A 314 24.01 -15.10 -14.91
N ILE A 315 24.95 -14.83 -15.83
CA ILE A 315 26.13 -15.67 -16.08
C ILE A 315 27.36 -14.93 -15.54
N ARG A 316 28.00 -14.08 -16.36
CA ARG A 316 28.86 -12.98 -15.89
C ARG A 316 28.13 -11.65 -16.05
N ASN A 317 27.41 -11.50 -17.15
CA ASN A 317 26.46 -10.42 -17.41
C ASN A 317 25.01 -10.90 -17.25
N GLU A 318 24.09 -9.93 -17.15
CA GLU A 318 22.65 -10.20 -17.14
C GLU A 318 22.08 -10.28 -18.56
N PHE A 319 21.31 -11.33 -18.81
CA PHE A 319 20.62 -11.56 -20.08
C PHE A 319 19.13 -11.78 -19.87
N GLU A 320 18.31 -11.24 -20.77
CA GLU A 320 16.88 -11.53 -20.80
C GLU A 320 16.61 -12.75 -21.70
N CYS A 321 16.18 -13.85 -21.08
CA CYS A 321 15.96 -15.13 -21.73
C CYS A 321 14.47 -15.46 -21.78
N THR A 322 14.05 -16.20 -22.81
CA THR A 322 12.64 -16.62 -22.93
C THR A 322 12.45 -18.00 -22.32
N PHE A 323 11.59 -18.10 -21.32
CA PHE A 323 11.22 -19.36 -20.69
C PHE A 323 9.86 -19.85 -21.21
N SER A 324 9.81 -21.11 -21.63
CA SER A 324 8.61 -21.77 -22.13
C SER A 324 8.23 -22.95 -21.23
N HIS A 325 7.13 -22.79 -20.49
CA HIS A 325 6.48 -23.84 -19.72
C HIS A 325 5.73 -24.78 -20.67
N ARG A 326 5.96 -26.10 -20.54
CA ARG A 326 5.44 -27.10 -21.48
C ARG A 326 4.70 -28.26 -20.79
N GLY A 327 4.20 -28.04 -19.59
CA GLY A 327 3.47 -29.04 -18.81
C GLY A 327 4.33 -30.27 -18.56
N GLU A 328 3.95 -31.43 -19.09
CA GLU A 328 4.70 -32.68 -18.92
C GLU A 328 6.00 -32.75 -19.74
N ARG A 329 6.08 -32.05 -20.89
CA ARG A 329 7.29 -32.01 -21.72
C ARG A 329 8.40 -31.19 -21.05
N PRO A 330 9.70 -31.41 -21.37
CA PRO A 330 10.77 -30.58 -20.85
C PRO A 330 10.52 -29.09 -21.13
N HIS A 331 10.66 -28.25 -20.11
CA HIS A 331 10.55 -26.81 -20.29
C HIS A 331 11.78 -26.32 -21.07
N VAL A 332 11.65 -25.20 -21.76
CA VAL A 332 12.74 -24.69 -22.60
C VAL A 332 13.12 -23.31 -22.14
N LEU A 333 14.39 -23.13 -21.81
CA LEU A 333 15.01 -21.83 -21.60
C LEU A 333 15.80 -21.47 -22.84
N ARG A 334 15.34 -20.49 -23.61
CA ARG A 334 16.07 -19.96 -24.77
C ARG A 334 16.99 -18.83 -24.29
N LEU A 335 18.30 -19.06 -24.39
CA LEU A 335 19.33 -18.12 -23.95
C LEU A 335 19.59 -17.03 -25.00
N GLY A 336 19.49 -17.39 -26.29
CA GLY A 336 19.98 -16.54 -27.37
C GLY A 336 21.50 -16.66 -27.54
N LYS A 337 22.01 -16.10 -28.65
CA LYS A 337 23.40 -16.34 -29.09
C LYS A 337 24.44 -15.77 -28.13
N GLU A 338 24.21 -14.57 -27.62
CA GLU A 338 25.15 -13.88 -26.73
C GLU A 338 25.31 -14.59 -25.39
N ALA A 339 24.18 -14.89 -24.72
CA ALA A 339 24.19 -15.62 -23.47
C ALA A 339 24.71 -17.05 -23.61
N ALA A 340 24.39 -17.75 -24.70
CA ALA A 340 24.91 -19.10 -24.95
C ALA A 340 26.44 -19.11 -25.18
N ASN A 341 26.96 -18.11 -25.89
CA ASN A 341 28.40 -17.94 -26.09
C ASN A 341 29.11 -17.60 -24.77
N GLU A 342 28.54 -16.69 -23.97
CA GLU A 342 29.13 -16.31 -22.68
C GLU A 342 29.12 -17.47 -21.68
N LEU A 343 28.07 -18.29 -21.69
CA LEU A 343 27.99 -19.51 -20.90
C LEU A 343 28.99 -20.59 -21.35
N GLY A 344 29.49 -20.49 -22.58
CA GLY A 344 30.27 -21.56 -23.21
C GLY A 344 29.44 -22.82 -23.41
N LEU A 345 28.17 -22.67 -23.82
CA LEU A 345 27.23 -23.78 -23.98
C LEU A 345 27.78 -24.80 -24.99
N ALA A 346 28.09 -26.01 -24.52
CA ALA A 346 28.64 -27.09 -25.32
C ALA A 346 27.95 -28.42 -24.98
N GLU A 347 28.07 -29.40 -25.87
CA GLU A 347 27.52 -30.72 -25.62
C GLU A 347 28.16 -31.35 -24.37
N GLY A 348 27.33 -31.93 -23.50
CA GLY A 348 27.79 -32.56 -22.26
C GLY A 348 28.23 -31.60 -21.14
N ILE A 349 28.04 -30.28 -21.29
CA ILE A 349 28.33 -29.32 -20.22
C ILE A 349 27.40 -29.53 -19.02
N THR A 350 27.96 -29.39 -17.82
CA THR A 350 27.21 -29.38 -16.56
C THR A 350 27.09 -27.94 -16.07
N LEU A 351 25.88 -27.56 -15.66
CA LEU A 351 25.48 -26.22 -15.26
C LEU A 351 24.75 -26.28 -13.92
N ALA A 352 25.10 -25.41 -12.98
CA ALA A 352 24.38 -25.21 -11.74
C ALA A 352 23.42 -24.05 -11.91
N PHE A 353 22.20 -24.23 -11.41
CA PHE A 353 21.17 -23.20 -11.38
C PHE A 353 20.89 -22.77 -9.94
N THR A 354 20.91 -21.46 -9.73
CA THR A 354 20.51 -20.86 -8.45
C THR A 354 19.39 -19.87 -8.74
N ARG A 355 18.21 -20.12 -8.16
CA ARG A 355 17.11 -19.16 -8.22
C ARG A 355 17.41 -18.03 -7.24
N ILE A 356 17.58 -16.82 -7.76
CA ILE A 356 17.77 -15.62 -6.95
C ILE A 356 16.40 -15.04 -6.59
N ASP A 357 15.46 -15.02 -7.53
CA ASP A 357 14.09 -14.50 -7.39
C ASP A 357 13.13 -15.23 -8.37
N ASP A 358 11.83 -14.91 -8.36
CA ASP A 358 10.77 -15.49 -9.21
C ASP A 358 11.04 -15.40 -10.72
N ARG A 359 11.83 -14.40 -11.13
CA ARG A 359 12.21 -14.17 -12.53
C ARG A 359 13.72 -14.01 -12.71
N TYR A 360 14.53 -14.31 -11.71
CA TYR A 360 15.97 -14.08 -11.76
C TYR A 360 16.77 -15.31 -11.33
N TYR A 361 17.64 -15.76 -12.21
CA TYR A 361 18.36 -17.03 -12.07
C TYR A 361 19.84 -16.80 -12.34
N LYS A 362 20.70 -17.41 -11.53
CA LYS A 362 22.14 -17.52 -11.83
C LYS A 362 22.41 -18.87 -12.50
N ILE A 363 23.19 -18.87 -13.57
CA ILE A 363 23.69 -20.08 -14.22
C ILE A 363 25.21 -20.07 -14.18
N GLU A 364 25.79 -21.14 -13.64
CA GLU A 364 27.23 -21.29 -13.55
C GLU A 364 27.64 -22.63 -14.15
N LYS A 365 28.76 -22.67 -14.86
CA LYS A 365 29.35 -23.94 -15.29
C LYS A 365 29.89 -24.68 -14.07
N VAL A 366 29.50 -25.95 -13.92
CA VAL A 366 30.12 -26.85 -12.95
C VAL A 366 31.28 -27.51 -13.67
N SER A 367 32.50 -27.23 -13.20
CA SER A 367 33.75 -27.81 -13.69
C SER A 367 33.87 -29.28 -13.38
#